data_AF-A0A7Y3AYE3-F1
#
_entry.id   AF-A0A7Y3AYE3-F1
#
_cell.length_a   1.000
_cell.length_b   1.000
_cell.length_c   1.000
_cell.angle_alpha   90.00
_cell.angle_beta   90.00
_cell.angle_gamma   90.00
#
_symmetry.space_group_name_H-M   'P 1'
#
loop_
_entity.id
_entity.type
_entity.pdbx_description
1 polymer ?
#
loop_
_entity_poly.entity_id
_entity_poly.type
_entity_poly.pdbx_seq_one_letter_code
_entity_poly.pdbx_strand_id
1 'polypeptide(L)'
;MKNRVRRILLALVLCVAVSGAALADGVVLTPFGQSPDAMMVRVVLKKLGVDGRLDKLLEADGLQGEQVLITVVAGSSKGLGEAGIDKDAEIARMNSVVAAARQAGMKTLVMHIGGKGRRGTLTDLFIVEAVPMADKLLVVEGGDFDGLFTRLAQEADVEMIPAPSVRETSGPLEAILTEWGVLP
;
A
#
# COMPACT_ATOMS: atom_id res chain seq x y z
N MET A 1 -56.65 -38.47 30.00
CA MET A 1 -55.20 -38.69 30.21
C MET A 1 -54.52 -38.78 28.85
N LYS A 2 -53.44 -38.02 28.64
CA LYS A 2 -52.51 -38.02 27.48
C LYS A 2 -53.09 -37.43 26.19
N ASN A 3 -52.59 -36.40 25.50
CA ASN A 3 -51.33 -35.66 25.51
C ASN A 3 -51.62 -34.31 24.77
N ARG A 4 -51.59 -33.15 25.46
CA ARG A 4 -50.59 -32.06 25.26
C ARG A 4 -49.45 -32.42 24.29
N VAL A 5 -48.91 -31.41 23.58
CA VAL A 5 -47.72 -31.45 22.67
C VAL A 5 -48.19 -31.53 21.20
N ARG A 6 -47.96 -30.59 20.27
CA ARG A 6 -47.08 -29.42 20.19
C ARG A 6 -47.57 -28.56 19.01
N ARG A 7 -48.07 -27.35 19.29
CA ARG A 7 -47.98 -26.23 18.33
C ARG A 7 -46.52 -25.79 18.38
N ILE A 8 -45.73 -26.08 17.36
CA ILE A 8 -44.38 -25.51 17.22
C ILE A 8 -44.41 -24.64 15.96
N LEU A 9 -44.40 -23.33 16.20
CA LEU A 9 -44.02 -22.32 15.23
C LEU A 9 -42.64 -22.70 14.66
N LEU A 10 -42.58 -22.90 13.36
CA LEU A 10 -41.33 -22.96 12.62
C LEU A 10 -40.84 -21.53 12.42
N ALA A 11 -40.15 -20.98 13.42
CA ALA A 11 -39.39 -19.75 13.29
C ALA A 11 -38.09 -20.08 12.54
N LEU A 12 -38.08 -19.77 11.24
CA LEU A 12 -36.89 -19.84 10.40
C LEU A 12 -35.95 -18.70 10.82
N VAL A 13 -35.07 -18.96 11.79
CA VAL A 13 -33.98 -18.05 12.14
C VAL A 13 -32.96 -18.14 11.02
N LEU A 14 -32.96 -17.14 10.15
CA LEU A 14 -31.88 -16.89 9.20
C LEU A 14 -30.66 -16.41 10.03
N CYS A 15 -29.88 -17.36 10.53
CA CYS A 15 -28.52 -17.06 11.00
C CYS A 15 -27.71 -16.66 9.77
N VAL A 16 -27.67 -15.36 9.46
CA VAL A 16 -26.58 -14.80 8.67
C VAL A 16 -25.34 -15.00 9.52
N ALA A 17 -24.57 -16.03 9.19
CA ALA A 17 -23.21 -16.15 9.67
C ALA A 17 -22.46 -14.94 9.11
N VAL A 18 -22.30 -13.90 9.93
CA VAL A 18 -21.23 -12.93 9.71
C VAL A 18 -19.96 -13.74 9.93
N SER A 19 -19.43 -14.31 8.85
CA SER A 19 -18.08 -14.84 8.84
C SER A 19 -17.18 -13.65 9.18
N GLY A 20 -16.76 -13.59 10.44
CA GLY A 20 -15.60 -12.81 10.84
C GLY A 20 -14.41 -13.42 10.11
N ALA A 21 -14.23 -13.03 8.85
CA ALA A 21 -12.93 -13.12 8.21
C ALA A 21 -11.98 -12.47 9.20
N ALA A 22 -10.97 -13.22 9.64
CA ALA A 22 -9.85 -12.63 10.33
C ALA A 22 -9.42 -11.46 9.45
N LEU A 23 -9.62 -10.23 9.94
CA LEU A 23 -9.28 -9.03 9.21
C LEU A 23 -7.77 -9.10 9.03
N ALA A 24 -7.30 -9.54 7.87
CA ALA A 24 -5.96 -9.20 7.43
C ALA A 24 -5.89 -7.68 7.56
N ASP A 25 -4.94 -7.18 8.33
CA ASP A 25 -4.74 -5.74 8.51
C ASP A 25 -4.80 -5.09 7.11
N GLY A 26 -5.71 -4.15 6.90
CA GLY A 26 -6.18 -3.77 5.56
C GLY A 26 -5.10 -3.18 4.63
N VAL A 27 -3.87 -3.06 5.10
CA VAL A 27 -2.73 -2.48 4.40
C VAL A 27 -1.49 -3.37 4.58
N VAL A 28 -0.88 -3.76 3.47
CA VAL A 28 0.51 -4.22 3.41
C VAL A 28 1.37 -3.14 2.78
N LEU A 29 2.60 -2.98 3.23
CA LEU A 29 3.54 -2.07 2.61
C LEU A 29 4.91 -2.68 2.43
N THR A 30 5.59 -2.30 1.35
CA THR A 30 6.92 -2.80 0.99
C THR A 30 7.77 -1.66 0.40
N PRO A 31 9.08 -1.59 0.72
CA PRO A 31 9.97 -0.67 0.01
C PRO A 31 10.19 -1.14 -1.42
N PHE A 32 10.31 -0.18 -2.34
CA PHE A 32 10.85 -0.40 -3.68
C PHE A 32 12.15 0.39 -3.82
N GLY A 33 13.27 -0.34 -3.84
CA GLY A 33 14.62 0.20 -3.74
C GLY A 33 15.23 0.12 -2.34
N GLN A 34 14.57 -0.61 -1.42
CA GLN A 34 15.07 -0.95 -0.08
C GLN A 34 15.49 0.26 0.79
N SER A 35 14.81 1.40 0.63
CA SER A 35 14.98 2.57 1.50
C SER A 35 14.37 2.36 2.89
N PRO A 36 14.96 2.91 3.96
CA PRO A 36 14.35 2.94 5.30
C PRO A 36 13.04 3.75 5.36
N ASP A 37 12.72 4.52 4.32
CA ASP A 37 11.52 5.37 4.25
C ASP A 37 10.22 4.56 4.43
N ALA A 38 10.19 3.27 4.05
CA ALA A 38 9.03 2.40 4.28
C ALA A 38 8.67 2.25 5.77
N MET A 39 9.66 2.28 6.66
CA MET A 39 9.40 2.28 8.10
C MET A 39 8.73 3.59 8.54
N MET A 40 9.13 4.73 7.96
CA MET A 40 8.50 6.01 8.28
C MET A 40 7.04 6.03 7.87
N VAL A 41 6.70 5.46 6.70
CA VAL A 41 5.30 5.31 6.26
C VAL A 41 4.50 4.44 7.23
N ARG A 42 5.05 3.30 7.69
CA ARG A 42 4.37 2.48 8.71
C ARG A 42 4.16 3.23 10.03
N VAL A 43 5.07 4.12 10.42
CA VAL A 43 4.85 5.01 11.59
C VAL A 43 3.69 5.97 11.35
N VAL A 44 3.53 6.50 10.13
CA VAL A 44 2.37 7.35 9.77
C VAL A 44 1.07 6.54 9.82
N LEU A 45 1.03 5.35 9.23
CA LEU A 45 -0.14 4.44 9.29
C LEU A 45 -0.55 4.14 10.74
N LYS A 46 0.44 3.81 11.59
CA LYS A 46 0.18 3.54 13.01
C LYS A 46 -0.43 4.73 13.75
N LYS A 47 -0.06 5.97 13.39
CA LYS A 47 -0.68 7.19 13.95
C LYS A 47 -2.14 7.37 13.51
N LEU A 48 -2.50 6.87 12.33
CA LEU A 48 -3.86 6.82 11.82
C LEU A 48 -4.67 5.63 12.37
N GLY A 49 -4.09 4.82 13.27
CA GLY A 49 -4.74 3.63 13.81
C GLY A 49 -4.73 2.42 12.87
N VAL A 50 -3.96 2.46 11.78
CA VAL A 50 -3.81 1.36 10.83
C VAL A 50 -2.53 0.58 11.15
N ASP A 51 -2.64 -0.69 11.54
CA ASP A 51 -1.47 -1.56 11.74
C ASP A 51 -1.01 -2.17 10.41
N GLY A 52 -0.42 -1.35 9.55
CA GLY A 52 0.09 -1.80 8.25
C GLY A 52 1.23 -2.82 8.39
N ARG A 53 1.10 -3.96 7.72
CA ARG A 53 2.13 -5.01 7.69
C ARG A 53 3.28 -4.58 6.79
N LEU A 54 4.40 -4.20 7.39
CA LEU A 54 5.63 -3.92 6.64
C LEU A 54 6.38 -5.22 6.34
N ASP A 55 6.52 -5.54 5.07
CA ASP A 55 7.37 -6.62 4.58
C ASP A 55 8.43 -6.05 3.63
N LYS A 56 9.70 -6.16 4.03
CA LYS A 56 10.83 -5.56 3.30
C LYS A 56 11.11 -6.26 1.98
N LEU A 57 10.82 -7.55 1.91
CA LEU A 57 11.04 -8.38 0.75
C LEU A 57 9.74 -9.13 0.43
N LEU A 58 8.65 -8.36 0.36
CA LEU A 58 7.37 -8.91 -0.05
C LEU A 58 7.52 -9.56 -1.41
N GLU A 59 7.10 -10.82 -1.49
CA GLU A 59 6.94 -11.58 -2.72
C GLU A 59 5.44 -11.76 -3.03
N ALA A 60 5.12 -12.15 -4.26
CA ALA A 60 3.75 -12.22 -4.75
C ALA A 60 2.86 -13.19 -3.94
N ASP A 61 3.42 -14.31 -3.47
CA ASP A 61 2.74 -15.30 -2.62
C ASP A 61 2.69 -14.90 -1.14
N GLY A 62 3.36 -13.79 -0.78
CA GLY A 62 3.35 -13.22 0.56
C GLY A 62 2.15 -12.32 0.85
N LEU A 63 1.29 -12.03 -0.12
CA LEU A 63 0.04 -11.28 0.07
C LEU A 63 -0.97 -12.11 0.89
N GLN A 64 -1.67 -11.47 1.83
CA GLN A 64 -2.56 -12.12 2.80
C GLN A 64 -4.02 -11.68 2.68
N GLY A 65 -4.40 -11.08 1.55
CA GLY A 65 -5.75 -10.57 1.31
C GLY A 65 -5.99 -9.17 1.90
N GLU A 66 -4.92 -8.39 2.07
CA GLU A 66 -5.01 -6.97 2.45
C GLU A 66 -5.80 -6.18 1.38
N GLN A 67 -6.38 -5.03 1.74
CA GLN A 67 -7.15 -4.22 0.78
C GLN A 67 -6.23 -3.32 -0.06
N VAL A 68 -5.10 -2.91 0.51
CA VAL A 68 -4.19 -1.94 -0.08
C VAL A 68 -2.74 -2.44 -0.01
N LEU A 69 -2.04 -2.35 -1.14
CA LEU A 69 -0.59 -2.44 -1.25
C LEU A 69 -0.01 -1.03 -1.32
N ILE A 70 0.81 -0.65 -0.33
CA ILE A 70 1.60 0.58 -0.37
C ILE A 70 3.04 0.26 -0.79
N THR A 71 3.45 0.79 -1.94
CA THR A 71 4.83 0.74 -2.42
C THR A 71 5.54 2.03 -2.04
N VAL A 72 6.57 1.96 -1.21
CA VAL A 72 7.35 3.14 -0.81
C VAL A 72 8.61 3.22 -1.66
N VAL A 73 8.62 4.15 -2.63
CA VAL A 73 9.67 4.22 -3.65
C VAL A 73 10.79 5.17 -3.22
N ALA A 74 11.99 4.61 -3.03
CA ALA A 74 13.24 5.34 -2.86
C ALA A 74 14.42 4.36 -2.94
N GLY A 75 15.48 4.75 -3.66
CA GLY A 75 16.66 3.91 -3.87
C GLY A 75 17.67 4.01 -2.73
N SER A 76 18.14 2.86 -2.22
CA SER A 76 19.21 2.75 -1.23
C SER A 76 20.22 1.70 -1.64
N SER A 77 21.38 2.11 -2.16
CA SER A 77 22.45 1.15 -2.53
C SER A 77 22.89 0.29 -1.35
N LYS A 78 22.91 0.87 -0.14
CA LYS A 78 23.17 0.12 1.10
C LYS A 78 22.05 -0.88 1.39
N GLY A 79 20.79 -0.46 1.28
CA GLY A 79 19.63 -1.32 1.54
C GLY A 79 19.54 -2.50 0.59
N LEU A 80 19.79 -2.27 -0.71
CA LEU A 80 19.91 -3.32 -1.72
C LEU A 80 21.02 -4.31 -1.38
N GLY A 81 22.20 -3.81 -0.98
CA GLY A 81 23.33 -4.64 -0.56
C GLY A 81 23.04 -5.49 0.69
N GLU A 82 22.34 -4.93 1.68
CA GLU A 82 21.91 -5.65 2.89
C GLU A 82 20.82 -6.69 2.60
N ALA A 83 19.94 -6.41 1.64
CA ALA A 83 18.91 -7.32 1.18
C ALA A 83 19.46 -8.43 0.26
N GLY A 84 20.68 -8.27 -0.28
CA GLY A 84 21.26 -9.21 -1.22
C GLY A 84 20.56 -9.23 -2.59
N ILE A 85 19.94 -8.11 -2.98
CA ILE A 85 19.18 -7.98 -4.23
C ILE A 85 19.74 -6.81 -5.07
N ASP A 86 19.86 -7.00 -6.38
CA ASP A 86 20.23 -5.92 -7.28
C ASP A 86 19.01 -5.14 -7.77
N LYS A 87 19.25 -4.06 -8.53
CA LYS A 87 18.20 -3.17 -9.03
C LYS A 87 17.22 -3.88 -9.98
N ASP A 88 17.70 -4.81 -10.81
CA ASP A 88 16.88 -5.42 -11.87
C ASP A 88 16.01 -6.52 -11.26
N ALA A 89 16.57 -7.29 -10.33
CA ALA A 89 15.83 -8.23 -9.50
C ALA A 89 14.78 -7.52 -8.62
N GLU A 90 15.11 -6.35 -8.06
CA GLU A 90 14.16 -5.54 -7.28
C GLU A 90 12.98 -5.03 -8.13
N ILE A 91 13.23 -4.60 -9.38
CA ILE A 91 12.17 -4.24 -10.33
C ILE A 91 11.30 -5.46 -10.65
N ALA A 92 11.91 -6.61 -10.94
CA ALA A 92 11.19 -7.84 -11.24
C ALA A 92 10.31 -8.30 -10.06
N ARG A 93 10.84 -8.19 -8.83
CA ARG A 93 10.09 -8.48 -7.59
C ARG A 93 8.85 -7.60 -7.49
N MET A 94 9.01 -6.29 -7.64
CA MET A 94 7.87 -5.37 -7.51
C MET A 94 6.83 -5.53 -8.63
N ASN A 95 7.26 -5.80 -9.86
CA ASN A 95 6.35 -6.14 -10.95
C ASN A 95 5.48 -7.37 -10.60
N SER A 96 6.09 -8.41 -10.04
CA SER A 96 5.38 -9.63 -9.61
C SER A 96 4.38 -9.35 -8.49
N VAL A 97 4.80 -8.61 -7.46
CA VAL A 97 3.95 -8.23 -6.31
C VAL A 97 2.75 -7.40 -6.75
N VAL A 98 2.96 -6.36 -7.56
CA VAL A 98 1.88 -5.49 -8.04
C VAL A 98 0.92 -6.25 -8.94
N ALA A 99 1.42 -7.12 -9.81
CA ALA A 99 0.57 -7.96 -10.65
C ALA A 99 -0.33 -8.89 -9.80
N ALA A 100 0.21 -9.50 -8.76
CA ALA A 100 -0.56 -10.34 -7.84
C ALA A 100 -1.59 -9.52 -7.04
N ALA A 101 -1.20 -8.34 -6.55
CA ALA A 101 -2.10 -7.43 -5.82
C ALA A 101 -3.29 -6.99 -6.69
N ARG A 102 -3.03 -6.61 -7.96
CA ARG A 102 -4.08 -6.26 -8.92
C ARG A 102 -5.01 -7.44 -9.23
N GLN A 103 -4.47 -8.65 -9.38
CA GLN A 103 -5.27 -9.87 -9.58
C GLN A 103 -6.16 -10.19 -8.37
N ALA A 104 -5.68 -9.89 -7.17
CA ALA A 104 -6.44 -10.01 -5.93
C ALA A 104 -7.46 -8.87 -5.71
N GLY A 105 -7.53 -7.89 -6.62
CA GLY A 105 -8.44 -6.75 -6.52
C GLY A 105 -8.01 -5.70 -5.49
N MET A 106 -6.75 -5.74 -5.03
CA MET A 106 -6.19 -4.77 -4.10
C MET A 106 -5.99 -3.41 -4.78
N LYS A 107 -6.10 -2.34 -4.00
CA LYS A 107 -5.66 -1.00 -4.42
C LYS A 107 -4.15 -0.85 -4.26
N THR A 108 -3.54 -0.08 -5.14
CA THR A 108 -2.10 0.13 -5.20
C THR A 108 -1.79 1.61 -5.00
N LEU A 109 -1.07 1.94 -3.92
CA LEU A 109 -0.61 3.29 -3.62
C LEU A 109 0.90 3.33 -3.73
N VAL A 110 1.44 4.24 -4.54
CA VAL A 110 2.87 4.55 -4.53
C VAL A 110 3.08 5.79 -3.66
N MET A 111 4.04 5.70 -2.75
CA MET A 111 4.42 6.82 -1.89
C MET A 111 5.89 7.18 -2.08
N HIS A 112 6.17 8.46 -2.31
CA HIS A 112 7.50 9.03 -2.17
C HIS A 112 7.49 10.10 -1.09
N ILE A 113 8.06 9.78 0.07
CA ILE A 113 8.10 10.71 1.21
C ILE A 113 9.41 11.51 1.27
N GLY A 114 10.33 11.28 0.34
CA GLY A 114 11.59 12.00 0.29
C GLY A 114 11.43 13.42 -0.25
N GLY A 115 12.19 14.36 0.29
CA GLY A 115 12.44 15.64 -0.39
C GLY A 115 13.54 15.51 -1.45
N LYS A 116 13.96 16.63 -2.05
CA LYS A 116 15.02 16.68 -3.06
C LYS A 116 16.29 15.87 -2.72
N GLY A 117 16.69 15.83 -1.45
CA GLY A 117 17.87 15.07 -1.00
C GLY A 117 17.72 13.54 -1.05
N ARG A 118 16.51 13.02 -1.32
CA ARG A 118 16.23 11.58 -1.54
C ARG A 118 16.15 11.20 -3.02
N ARG A 119 16.15 12.19 -3.91
CA ARG A 119 16.22 12.03 -5.36
C ARG A 119 17.67 11.80 -5.80
N GLY A 120 17.85 11.20 -6.97
CA GLY A 120 19.16 10.80 -7.51
C GLY A 120 19.02 9.57 -8.38
N THR A 121 20.07 9.22 -9.14
CA THR A 121 20.00 8.24 -10.24
C THR A 121 19.28 6.92 -9.89
N LEU A 122 19.58 6.33 -8.73
CA LEU A 122 18.96 5.06 -8.32
C LEU A 122 17.48 5.23 -7.94
N THR A 123 17.16 6.28 -7.17
CA THR A 123 15.77 6.58 -6.79
C THR A 123 14.94 6.90 -8.03
N ASP A 124 15.48 7.72 -8.94
CA ASP A 124 14.78 8.16 -10.15
C ASP A 124 14.48 6.98 -11.07
N LEU A 125 15.40 6.01 -11.17
CA LEU A 125 15.18 4.75 -11.87
C LEU A 125 13.97 3.98 -11.28
N PHE A 126 13.90 3.82 -9.95
CA PHE A 126 12.75 3.15 -9.34
C PHE A 126 11.45 3.97 -9.44
N ILE A 127 11.52 5.31 -9.45
CA ILE A 127 10.35 6.18 -9.64
C ILE A 127 9.72 5.94 -11.01
N VAL A 128 10.53 5.88 -12.08
CA VAL A 128 10.06 5.63 -13.45
C VAL A 128 9.28 4.32 -13.52
N GLU A 129 9.77 3.27 -12.86
CA GLU A 129 9.09 1.97 -12.81
C GLU A 129 7.85 2.00 -11.90
N ALA A 130 7.91 2.70 -10.76
CA ALA A 130 6.86 2.66 -9.74
C ALA A 130 5.59 3.41 -10.15
N VAL A 131 5.69 4.58 -10.78
CA VAL A 131 4.51 5.44 -11.02
C VAL A 131 3.39 4.71 -11.82
N PRO A 132 3.67 3.98 -12.92
CA PRO A 132 2.66 3.20 -13.65
C PRO A 132 2.06 2.02 -12.87
N MET A 133 2.65 1.65 -11.72
CA MET A 133 2.15 0.57 -10.86
C MET A 133 1.01 1.01 -9.94
N ALA A 134 0.77 2.31 -9.79
CA ALA A 134 -0.16 2.87 -8.80
C ALA A 134 -1.56 3.14 -9.38
N ASP A 135 -2.58 3.00 -8.53
CA ASP A 135 -3.90 3.62 -8.72
C ASP A 135 -3.87 5.10 -8.29
N LYS A 136 -3.11 5.41 -7.24
CA LYS A 136 -2.83 6.77 -6.77
C LYS A 136 -1.37 6.92 -6.36
N LEU A 137 -0.88 8.14 -6.45
CA LEU A 137 0.48 8.51 -6.09
C LEU A 137 0.44 9.59 -5.01
N LEU A 138 1.15 9.39 -3.90
CA LEU A 138 1.31 10.39 -2.84
C LEU A 138 2.78 10.82 -2.75
N VAL A 139 3.06 12.09 -3.03
CA VAL A 139 4.43 12.61 -3.13
C VAL A 139 4.62 13.80 -2.20
N VAL A 140 5.70 13.78 -1.42
CA VAL A 140 6.13 14.99 -0.72
C VAL A 140 6.61 16.01 -1.76
N GLU A 141 6.07 17.23 -1.75
CA GLU A 141 6.29 18.25 -2.80
C GLU A 141 7.76 18.45 -3.15
N GLY A 142 8.64 18.49 -2.14
CA GLY A 142 10.08 18.66 -2.38
C GLY A 142 10.74 17.52 -3.16
N GLY A 143 10.10 16.34 -3.23
CA GLY A 143 10.53 15.19 -4.04
C GLY A 143 10.22 15.35 -5.52
N ASP A 144 9.25 16.20 -5.89
CA ASP A 144 8.90 16.54 -7.28
C ASP A 144 9.46 17.90 -7.73
N PHE A 145 10.61 18.30 -7.17
CA PHE A 145 11.21 19.62 -7.41
C PHE A 145 11.54 19.91 -8.88
N ASP A 146 11.63 18.88 -9.72
CA ASP A 146 11.94 18.94 -11.15
C ASP A 146 10.75 18.52 -12.05
N GLY A 147 9.59 18.23 -11.45
CA GLY A 147 8.40 17.78 -12.16
C GLY A 147 8.47 16.35 -12.71
N LEU A 148 9.42 15.52 -12.26
CA LEU A 148 9.50 14.10 -12.66
C LEU A 148 8.19 13.35 -12.36
N PHE A 149 7.70 13.43 -11.12
CA PHE A 149 6.46 12.74 -10.72
C PHE A 149 5.26 13.33 -11.44
N THR A 150 5.14 14.66 -11.51
CA THR A 150 4.05 15.32 -12.25
C THR A 150 3.96 14.79 -13.68
N ARG A 151 5.09 14.72 -14.39
CA ARG A 151 5.15 14.28 -15.79
C ARG A 151 4.83 12.79 -15.93
N LEU A 152 5.41 11.92 -15.10
CA LEU A 152 5.12 10.48 -15.12
C LEU A 152 3.67 10.16 -14.76
N ALA A 153 3.09 10.88 -13.79
CA ALA A 153 1.70 10.71 -13.38
C ALA A 153 0.74 11.09 -14.52
N GLN A 154 1.03 12.16 -15.26
CA GLN A 154 0.29 12.54 -16.47
C GLN A 154 0.42 11.49 -17.58
N GLU A 155 1.62 10.99 -17.83
CA GLU A 155 1.88 9.95 -18.84
C GLU A 155 1.17 8.63 -18.52
N ALA A 156 1.04 8.29 -17.24
CA ALA A 156 0.41 7.07 -16.75
C ALA A 156 -1.09 7.20 -16.42
N ASP A 157 -1.67 8.41 -16.54
CA ASP A 157 -3.04 8.72 -16.10
C ASP A 157 -3.31 8.36 -14.62
N VAL A 158 -2.35 8.68 -13.75
CA VAL A 158 -2.41 8.42 -12.30
C VAL A 158 -2.62 9.73 -11.55
N GLU A 159 -3.58 9.76 -10.62
CA GLU A 159 -3.79 10.90 -9.74
C GLU A 159 -2.59 11.07 -8.79
N MET A 160 -1.92 12.22 -8.86
CA MET A 160 -0.87 12.61 -7.92
C MET A 160 -1.43 13.54 -6.85
N ILE A 161 -1.24 13.14 -5.59
CA ILE A 161 -1.65 13.87 -4.40
C ILE A 161 -0.39 14.41 -3.70
N PRO A 162 -0.15 15.73 -3.72
CA PRO A 162 1.00 16.31 -3.06
C PRO A 162 0.81 16.38 -1.54
N ALA A 163 1.92 16.30 -0.80
CA ALA A 163 1.98 16.60 0.63
C ALA A 163 3.12 17.61 0.91
N PRO A 164 2.91 18.69 1.67
CA PRO A 164 3.94 19.70 1.88
C PRO A 164 5.21 19.16 2.57
N SER A 165 5.06 18.17 3.44
CA SER A 165 6.16 17.52 4.13
C SER A 165 5.82 16.09 4.55
N VAL A 166 6.84 15.33 4.98
CA VAL A 166 6.65 13.97 5.54
C VAL A 166 5.64 13.93 6.68
N ARG A 167 5.58 14.98 7.51
CA ARG A 167 4.63 15.03 8.64
C ARG A 167 3.21 15.23 8.17
N GLU A 168 3.05 15.92 7.05
CA GLU A 168 1.77 16.29 6.47
C GLU A 168 1.28 15.25 5.46
N THR A 169 1.97 14.11 5.30
CA THR A 169 1.45 12.98 4.52
C THR A 169 0.29 12.27 5.22
N SER A 170 0.09 12.47 6.53
CA SER A 170 -0.96 11.78 7.28
C SER A 170 -2.36 12.14 6.80
N GLY A 171 -2.64 13.42 6.54
CA GLY A 171 -3.96 13.87 6.08
C GLY A 171 -4.32 13.31 4.69
N PRO A 172 -3.46 13.48 3.68
CA PRO A 172 -3.69 12.86 2.37
C PRO A 172 -3.77 11.33 2.43
N LEU A 173 -2.93 10.67 3.23
CA LEU A 173 -2.97 9.21 3.38
C LEU A 173 -4.28 8.75 4.04
N GLU A 174 -4.76 9.45 5.08
CA GLU A 174 -6.06 9.18 5.71
C GLU A 174 -7.19 9.32 4.69
N ALA A 175 -7.21 10.40 3.91
CA ALA A 175 -8.23 10.62 2.88
C ALA A 175 -8.26 9.49 1.84
N ILE A 176 -7.10 9.05 1.35
CA ILE A 176 -7.00 7.93 0.40
C ILE A 176 -7.53 6.64 1.02
N LEU A 177 -7.15 6.35 2.27
CA LEU A 177 -7.56 5.13 2.95
C LEU A 177 -9.05 5.12 3.30
N THR A 178 -9.65 6.26 3.63
CA THR A 178 -11.11 6.41 3.79
C THR A 178 -11.83 6.23 2.46
N GLU A 179 -11.34 6.86 1.39
CA GLU A 179 -11.89 6.69 0.03
C GLU A 179 -11.91 5.21 -0.40
N TRP A 180 -10.88 4.46 -0.03
CA TRP A 180 -10.75 3.03 -0.33
C TRP A 180 -11.43 2.11 0.69
N GLY A 181 -12.10 2.65 1.70
CA GLY A 181 -12.86 1.87 2.70
C GLY A 181 -12.00 1.12 3.73
N VAL A 182 -10.71 1.46 3.83
CA VAL A 182 -9.82 0.94 4.89
C VAL A 182 -10.11 1.63 6.23
N LEU A 183 -10.32 2.94 6.19
CA LEU A 183 -10.71 3.75 7.34
C LEU A 183 -12.20 4.12 7.23
N PRO A 184 -12.89 4.30 8.37
CA PRO A 184 -14.29 4.74 8.41
C PRO A 184 -14.47 6.19 7.94
#